data_AF-A0A345VJC7-F1
#
_entry.id   AF-A0A345VJC7-F1
#
_cell.length_a   1.000
_cell.length_b   1.000
_cell.length_c   1.000
_cell.angle_alpha   90.00
_cell.angle_beta   90.00
_cell.angle_gamma   90.00
#
_symmetry.space_group_name_H-M   'P 1'
#
loop_
_entity.id
_entity.type
_entity.pdbx_description
1 polymer ?
#
loop_
_entity_poly.entity_id
_entity_poly.type
_entity_poly.pdbx_seq_one_letter_code
_entity_poly.pdbx_strand_id
1 'polypeptide(L)'
;MVSLFPKRAPKNGTPLTKADKERAKQLQKALKASTQNTIKYTSLFEDGLMHIVEEDFSKTWQLGDTNYITGSEDEKLDIIDYYVEALNGLDSDNTYQLTILNRPVPSTLLEQITYDLEGDDRDVFRQEYNEMIRSRFATDQNNFKVEKFVTVSTSARDRKQGYRKLNDIANHFTKQFQIVDIPFQALDGMERLNIFADLLRGNPYLNVDYKDVRISGLRTKSYIAPGRLWFQPDQFMMDKKYCKILFARTFPAFLNDRLIKSLTDIGIELAISIHANPYDVAEAVKKVNTAEASVKMDMVKSQVAAAQKGVSGNLAVSSVAQDTAEEADKWKTEINDNDQKMFSGVFLVMVKADSAEELADYTSRIKQAGRKHVIEFEETYYHQEEALNSMLPIGKTYIDVKRRFMRDMTTTNIATQIPFTNTDLQSTSPLANYYGQNQISNNIITLDRQRDLDTASGVILGSSGSGKSVFVKTNEVIPAILRFPNDRTIIVDPEEEYVDIGRAFGAQVIDIYPGTKTHFNLMDIPDLDKLQDEDKDFVGQKSSLIMGLFENILQEVTDDDVSLIDRVTRLCYERITDRTPTLKDWHDILLEQPEDESVTLN
;
A
#
# COMPACT_ATOMS: atom_id res chain seq x y z
N MET A 1 -20.42 29.45 -31.28
CA MET A 1 -21.76 30.03 -31.04
C MET A 1 -22.79 28.97 -31.42
N VAL A 2 -23.94 28.86 -30.71
CA VAL A 2 -25.00 27.79 -30.74
C VAL A 2 -24.79 26.74 -29.62
N SER A 3 -25.71 26.40 -28.71
CA SER A 3 -27.08 26.84 -28.33
C SER A 3 -27.36 26.26 -26.92
N LEU A 4 -27.84 27.09 -25.97
CA LEU A 4 -28.06 26.80 -24.54
C LEU A 4 -29.40 26.11 -24.20
N PHE A 5 -29.99 25.36 -25.12
CA PHE A 5 -31.15 24.51 -24.87
C PHE A 5 -31.01 23.23 -25.69
N PRO A 6 -31.49 22.06 -25.19
CA PRO A 6 -31.42 20.83 -25.96
C PRO A 6 -32.19 21.02 -27.26
N LYS A 7 -31.48 20.88 -28.39
CA LYS A 7 -32.11 20.72 -29.70
C LYS A 7 -33.07 19.54 -29.61
N ARG A 8 -34.28 19.78 -30.10
CA ARG A 8 -35.37 18.80 -30.25
C ARG A 8 -34.82 17.44 -30.69
N ALA A 9 -35.31 16.40 -30.00
CA ALA A 9 -35.10 14.99 -30.33
C ALA A 9 -35.31 14.71 -31.83
N PRO A 10 -34.62 13.70 -32.39
CA PRO A 10 -34.87 13.23 -33.75
C PRO A 10 -36.36 12.92 -33.91
N LYS A 11 -36.96 13.43 -34.98
CA LYS A 11 -38.41 13.40 -35.25
C LYS A 11 -38.98 12.01 -35.58
N ASN A 12 -38.30 10.92 -35.19
CA ASN A 12 -38.73 9.53 -35.39
C ASN A 12 -38.68 8.70 -34.09
N GLY A 13 -38.90 9.32 -32.93
CA GLY A 13 -39.27 8.61 -31.71
C GLY A 13 -40.79 8.53 -31.60
N THR A 14 -41.35 7.33 -31.47
CA THR A 14 -42.78 7.10 -31.24
C THR A 14 -43.28 8.05 -30.13
N PRO A 15 -44.31 8.87 -30.35
CA PRO A 15 -44.74 9.83 -29.34
C PRO A 15 -45.19 9.08 -28.09
N LEU A 16 -44.51 9.32 -26.97
CA LEU A 16 -44.84 8.77 -25.65
C LEU A 16 -46.34 8.93 -25.40
N THR A 17 -47.02 7.81 -25.18
CA THR A 17 -48.46 7.79 -24.94
C THR A 17 -48.79 8.53 -23.64
N LYS A 18 -50.07 8.90 -23.45
CA LYS A 18 -50.51 9.48 -22.17
C LYS A 18 -50.18 8.56 -20.99
N ALA A 19 -50.28 7.24 -21.20
CA ALA A 19 -49.92 6.22 -20.23
C ALA A 19 -48.40 6.19 -19.94
N ASP A 20 -47.54 6.35 -20.96
CA ASP A 20 -46.09 6.42 -20.75
C ASP A 20 -45.67 7.68 -19.99
N LYS A 21 -46.33 8.82 -20.27
CA LYS A 21 -46.11 10.07 -19.55
C LYS A 21 -46.58 9.99 -18.09
N GLU A 22 -47.72 9.36 -17.84
CA GLU A 22 -48.21 9.11 -16.48
C GLU A 22 -47.34 8.10 -15.73
N ARG A 23 -46.87 7.05 -16.39
CA ARG A 23 -45.94 6.06 -15.82
C ARG A 23 -44.57 6.66 -15.55
N ALA A 24 -44.05 7.52 -16.41
CA ALA A 24 -42.82 8.30 -16.16
C ALA A 24 -42.99 9.25 -14.97
N LYS A 25 -44.15 9.91 -14.84
CA LYS A 25 -44.48 10.77 -13.69
C LYS A 25 -44.68 9.97 -12.40
N GLN A 26 -45.19 8.74 -12.48
CA GLN A 26 -45.30 7.80 -11.37
C GLN A 26 -43.93 7.23 -10.96
N LEU A 27 -43.05 6.91 -11.91
CA LEU A 27 -41.66 6.50 -11.66
C LEU A 27 -40.85 7.65 -11.04
N GLN A 28 -41.03 8.89 -11.51
CA GLN A 28 -40.46 10.09 -10.88
C GLN A 28 -41.04 10.35 -9.48
N LYS A 29 -42.34 10.10 -9.25
CA LYS A 29 -42.95 10.19 -7.91
C LYS A 29 -42.53 9.04 -6.97
N ALA A 30 -42.18 7.87 -7.52
CA ALA A 30 -41.70 6.71 -6.77
C ALA A 30 -40.23 6.84 -6.34
N LEU A 31 -39.44 7.64 -7.06
CA LEU A 31 -38.14 8.16 -6.60
C LEU A 31 -38.38 9.20 -5.50
N LYS A 32 -38.76 8.76 -4.29
CA LYS A 32 -38.73 9.63 -3.11
C LYS A 32 -37.33 10.23 -2.99
N ALA A 33 -37.25 11.52 -2.63
CA ALA A 33 -35.97 12.18 -2.37
C ALA A 33 -35.21 11.35 -1.32
N SER A 34 -34.04 10.86 -1.72
CA SER A 34 -33.26 9.92 -0.94
C SER A 34 -31.79 10.10 -1.32
N THR A 35 -30.88 9.98 -0.37
CA THR A 35 -29.43 10.10 -0.62
C THR A 35 -28.93 9.01 -1.56
N GLN A 36 -29.63 7.86 -1.63
CA GLN A 36 -29.34 6.79 -2.59
C GLN A 36 -29.45 7.25 -4.04
N ASN A 37 -30.32 8.22 -4.35
CA ASN A 37 -30.51 8.72 -5.73
C ASN A 37 -29.32 9.56 -6.21
N THR A 38 -28.55 10.14 -5.29
CA THR A 38 -27.35 10.92 -5.62
C THR A 38 -26.21 10.04 -6.12
N ILE A 39 -26.12 8.78 -5.69
CA ILE A 39 -25.03 7.87 -6.08
C ILE A 39 -25.32 7.31 -7.48
N LYS A 40 -24.47 7.62 -8.47
CA LYS A 40 -24.71 7.37 -9.90
C LYS A 40 -24.05 6.08 -10.41
N TYR A 41 -24.58 4.92 -10.01
CA TYR A 41 -24.36 3.63 -10.71
C TYR A 41 -25.64 2.79 -10.74
N THR A 42 -25.75 1.77 -11.57
CA THR A 42 -26.97 0.97 -11.71
C THR A 42 -26.96 -0.24 -10.77
N SER A 43 -25.92 -1.07 -10.86
CA SER A 43 -25.74 -2.25 -10.01
C SER A 43 -24.26 -2.58 -9.81
N LEU A 44 -23.95 -3.21 -8.68
CA LEU A 44 -22.64 -3.79 -8.40
C LEU A 44 -22.81 -5.29 -8.18
N PHE A 45 -21.95 -6.08 -8.82
CA PHE A 45 -21.96 -7.54 -8.76
C PHE A 45 -20.90 -8.03 -7.76
N GLU A 46 -21.07 -9.28 -7.29
CA GLU A 46 -20.20 -9.94 -6.31
C GLU A 46 -18.73 -10.01 -6.76
N ASP A 47 -18.49 -10.17 -8.06
CA ASP A 47 -17.16 -10.22 -8.69
C ASP A 47 -16.48 -8.85 -8.85
N GLY A 48 -17.03 -7.79 -8.25
CA GLY A 48 -16.51 -6.42 -8.29
C GLY A 48 -16.88 -5.63 -9.54
N LEU A 49 -17.50 -6.27 -10.54
CA LEU A 49 -17.95 -5.61 -11.76
C LEU A 49 -19.13 -4.69 -11.43
N MET A 50 -19.06 -3.44 -11.86
CA MET A 50 -20.12 -2.45 -11.73
C MET A 50 -20.73 -2.16 -13.09
N HIS A 51 -22.06 -2.21 -13.16
CA HIS A 51 -22.82 -1.61 -14.25
C HIS A 51 -23.12 -0.16 -13.87
N ILE A 52 -22.55 0.78 -14.61
CA ILE A 52 -22.67 2.21 -14.30
C ILE A 52 -24.01 2.71 -14.84
N VAL A 53 -24.13 2.77 -16.16
CA VAL A 53 -25.31 3.25 -16.90
C VAL A 53 -25.20 2.77 -18.33
N GLU A 54 -26.33 2.47 -19.00
CA GLU A 54 -26.35 2.06 -20.41
C GLU A 54 -25.38 0.89 -20.70
N GLU A 55 -24.39 1.08 -21.56
CA GLU A 55 -23.38 0.08 -21.95
C GLU A 55 -22.06 0.25 -21.16
N ASP A 56 -22.01 1.10 -20.13
CA ASP A 56 -20.79 1.36 -19.36
C ASP A 56 -20.65 0.40 -18.18
N PHE A 57 -19.49 -0.29 -18.14
CA PHE A 57 -19.10 -1.17 -17.04
C PHE A 57 -17.75 -0.76 -16.49
N SER A 58 -17.51 -1.00 -15.20
CA SER A 58 -16.20 -0.76 -14.58
C SER A 58 -15.82 -1.78 -13.53
N LYS A 59 -14.53 -1.88 -13.25
CA LYS A 59 -13.98 -2.71 -12.18
C LYS A 59 -12.86 -1.94 -11.47
N THR A 60 -12.60 -2.29 -10.21
CA THR A 60 -11.63 -1.61 -9.35
C THR A 60 -10.60 -2.61 -8.84
N TRP A 61 -9.36 -2.16 -8.77
CA TRP A 61 -8.22 -2.90 -8.25
C TRP A 61 -7.52 -2.06 -7.19
N GLN A 62 -7.02 -2.71 -6.15
CA GLN A 62 -6.09 -2.10 -5.21
C GLN A 62 -4.69 -2.10 -5.83
N LEU A 63 -4.04 -0.96 -5.76
CA LEU A 63 -2.65 -0.77 -6.17
C LEU A 63 -1.78 -0.65 -4.93
N GLY A 64 -0.79 -1.53 -4.82
CA GLY A 64 0.12 -1.57 -3.69
C GLY A 64 1.20 -0.48 -3.70
N ASP A 65 2.13 -0.63 -2.78
CA ASP A 65 3.36 0.16 -2.68
C ASP A 65 4.55 -0.65 -3.18
N THR A 66 5.61 0.08 -3.52
CA THR A 66 6.96 -0.42 -3.80
C THR A 66 7.94 0.57 -3.18
N ASN A 67 9.23 0.23 -3.10
CA ASN A 67 10.26 1.06 -2.48
C ASN A 67 10.68 2.23 -3.39
N TYR A 68 9.76 3.17 -3.62
CA TYR A 68 10.01 4.30 -4.52
C TYR A 68 10.85 5.38 -3.84
N ILE A 69 10.59 5.77 -2.59
CA ILE A 69 11.31 6.92 -1.99
C ILE A 69 12.79 6.61 -1.78
N THR A 70 13.08 5.42 -1.25
CA THR A 70 14.45 4.93 -1.00
C THR A 70 15.14 4.34 -2.22
N GLY A 71 14.40 4.12 -3.31
CA GLY A 71 14.95 3.61 -4.57
C GLY A 71 15.95 4.57 -5.22
N SER A 72 16.85 3.98 -5.99
CA SER A 72 17.75 4.68 -6.92
C SER A 72 16.96 5.49 -7.96
N GLU A 73 17.62 6.41 -8.66
CA GLU A 73 16.96 7.18 -9.73
C GLU A 73 16.48 6.27 -10.87
N ASP A 74 17.27 5.24 -11.22
CA ASP A 74 16.90 4.27 -12.27
C ASP A 74 15.65 3.47 -11.88
N GLU A 75 15.57 2.96 -10.65
CA GLU A 75 14.37 2.25 -10.16
C GLU A 75 13.11 3.13 -10.17
N LYS A 76 13.25 4.42 -9.83
CA LYS A 76 12.14 5.39 -9.89
C LYS A 76 11.66 5.61 -11.33
N LEU A 77 12.60 5.73 -12.27
CA LEU A 77 12.29 5.88 -13.69
C LEU A 77 11.59 4.62 -14.23
N ASP A 78 12.11 3.43 -13.90
CA ASP A 78 11.49 2.17 -14.30
C ASP A 78 10.03 2.09 -13.81
N ILE A 79 9.77 2.41 -12.53
CA ILE A 79 8.41 2.42 -11.98
C ILE A 79 7.48 3.35 -12.77
N ILE A 80 7.96 4.54 -13.15
CA ILE A 80 7.19 5.50 -13.94
C ILE A 80 6.95 4.94 -15.35
N ASP A 81 7.97 4.38 -16.01
CA ASP A 81 7.90 3.89 -17.38
C ASP A 81 6.95 2.68 -17.50
N TYR A 82 7.04 1.70 -16.60
CA TYR A 82 6.10 0.57 -16.59
C TYR A 82 4.66 1.02 -16.31
N TYR A 83 4.49 2.07 -15.52
CA TYR A 83 3.16 2.62 -15.30
C TYR A 83 2.64 3.43 -16.52
N VAL A 84 3.52 4.14 -17.23
CA VAL A 84 3.23 4.73 -18.54
C VAL A 84 2.78 3.65 -19.52
N GLU A 85 3.49 2.53 -19.60
CA GLU A 85 3.12 1.38 -20.45
C GLU A 85 1.76 0.77 -20.06
N ALA A 86 1.45 0.70 -18.77
CA ALA A 86 0.13 0.25 -18.31
C ALA A 86 -0.97 1.19 -18.81
N LEU A 87 -0.81 2.50 -18.64
CA LEU A 87 -1.76 3.52 -19.11
C LEU A 87 -1.86 3.58 -20.64
N ASN A 88 -0.74 3.36 -21.34
CA ASN A 88 -0.70 3.27 -22.80
C ASN A 88 -1.46 2.05 -23.33
N GLY A 89 -1.74 1.04 -22.49
CA GLY A 89 -2.65 -0.06 -22.83
C GLY A 89 -4.12 0.32 -22.96
N LEU A 90 -4.52 1.52 -22.51
CA LEU A 90 -5.90 1.98 -22.56
C LEU A 90 -6.29 2.55 -23.93
N ASP A 91 -7.54 2.31 -24.34
CA ASP A 91 -8.12 2.84 -25.59
C ASP A 91 -9.16 3.94 -25.32
N SER A 92 -9.61 4.63 -26.36
CA SER A 92 -10.54 5.77 -26.26
C SER A 92 -11.92 5.42 -25.69
N ASP A 93 -12.27 4.13 -25.68
CA ASP A 93 -13.46 3.60 -25.03
C ASP A 93 -13.30 3.45 -23.51
N ASN A 94 -12.10 3.68 -22.96
CA ASN A 94 -11.80 3.53 -21.55
C ASN A 94 -11.86 4.85 -20.78
N THR A 95 -12.21 4.76 -19.50
CA THR A 95 -11.96 5.84 -18.53
C THR A 95 -11.12 5.26 -17.40
N TYR A 96 -9.96 5.87 -17.17
CA TYR A 96 -9.11 5.56 -16.04
C TYR A 96 -9.43 6.50 -14.88
N GLN A 97 -9.51 5.95 -13.67
CA GLN A 97 -9.67 6.69 -12.44
C GLN A 97 -8.70 6.15 -11.40
N LEU A 98 -7.76 6.98 -10.96
CA LEU A 98 -6.98 6.76 -9.74
C LEU A 98 -7.74 7.37 -8.56
N THR A 99 -7.89 6.61 -7.48
CA THR A 99 -8.43 7.09 -6.20
C THR A 99 -7.38 6.85 -5.13
N ILE A 100 -7.02 7.90 -4.38
CA ILE A 100 -6.05 7.84 -3.30
C ILE A 100 -6.73 8.31 -2.03
N LEU A 101 -6.66 7.51 -0.98
CA LEU A 101 -7.27 7.81 0.32
C LEU A 101 -6.15 8.00 1.33
N ASN A 102 -6.08 9.20 1.91
CA ASN A 102 -5.15 9.53 2.98
C ASN A 102 -5.92 9.56 4.29
N ARG A 103 -5.75 8.54 5.12
CA ARG A 103 -6.53 8.36 6.35
C ARG A 103 -5.65 8.35 7.58
N PRO A 104 -6.11 8.89 8.72
CA PRO A 104 -5.42 8.67 9.98
C PRO A 104 -5.37 7.17 10.26
N VAL A 105 -4.22 6.69 10.73
CA VAL A 105 -4.07 5.30 11.17
C VAL A 105 -5.03 5.07 12.35
N PRO A 106 -5.90 4.05 12.31
CA PRO A 106 -6.87 3.80 13.36
C PRO A 106 -6.21 3.60 14.73
N SER A 107 -6.85 4.10 15.79
CA SER A 107 -6.41 3.84 17.16
C SER A 107 -6.47 2.36 17.54
N THR A 108 -7.23 1.53 16.83
CA THR A 108 -7.26 0.07 17.03
C THR A 108 -5.92 -0.59 16.69
N LEU A 109 -5.07 0.04 15.86
CA LEU A 109 -3.74 -0.47 15.61
C LEU A 109 -2.87 -0.41 16.88
N LEU A 110 -3.06 0.60 17.73
CA LEU A 110 -2.43 0.66 19.05
C LEU A 110 -2.86 -0.52 19.92
N GLU A 111 -4.15 -0.86 19.92
CA GLU A 111 -4.66 -2.01 20.69
C GLU A 111 -4.01 -3.33 20.24
N GLN A 112 -3.81 -3.50 18.93
CA GLN A 112 -3.18 -4.70 18.38
C GLN A 112 -1.71 -4.87 18.78
N ILE A 113 -0.97 -3.78 18.93
CA ILE A 113 0.48 -3.83 19.23
C ILE A 113 0.78 -3.72 20.72
N THR A 114 -0.17 -3.28 21.53
CA THR A 114 -0.03 -3.29 22.99
C THR A 114 -0.15 -4.70 23.55
N TYR A 115 0.38 -4.88 24.75
CA TYR A 115 0.30 -6.11 25.52
C TYR A 115 -0.91 -6.07 26.44
N ASP A 116 -1.73 -7.12 26.41
CA ASP A 116 -2.85 -7.30 27.34
C ASP A 116 -2.32 -7.63 28.73
N LEU A 117 -2.91 -7.02 29.77
CA LEU A 117 -2.56 -7.33 31.15
C LEU A 117 -3.19 -8.67 31.57
N GLU A 118 -2.38 -9.55 32.13
CA GLU A 118 -2.78 -10.93 32.50
C GLU A 118 -2.99 -11.10 34.01
N GLY A 119 -2.65 -10.10 34.82
CA GLY A 119 -2.73 -10.15 36.28
C GLY A 119 -1.59 -10.95 36.93
N ASP A 120 -0.49 -11.16 36.22
CA ASP A 120 0.72 -11.82 36.72
C ASP A 120 1.82 -10.81 37.10
N ASP A 121 2.95 -11.31 37.62
CA ASP A 121 4.10 -10.46 38.00
C ASP A 121 4.78 -9.79 36.80
N ARG A 122 4.46 -10.19 35.55
CA ARG A 122 5.04 -9.65 34.31
C ARG A 122 4.28 -8.43 33.80
N ASP A 123 3.13 -8.12 34.37
CA ASP A 123 2.33 -6.94 33.99
C ASP A 123 3.08 -5.63 34.19
N VAL A 124 4.05 -5.56 35.11
CA VAL A 124 4.93 -4.39 35.26
C VAL A 124 5.68 -4.11 33.96
N PHE A 125 6.18 -5.14 33.29
CA PHE A 125 6.85 -5.01 31.99
C PHE A 125 5.83 -4.68 30.89
N ARG A 126 4.67 -5.35 30.85
CA ARG A 126 3.62 -5.06 29.86
C ARG A 126 3.17 -3.60 29.93
N GLN A 127 3.03 -3.05 31.14
CA GLN A 127 2.70 -1.64 31.37
C GLN A 127 3.78 -0.70 30.84
N GLU A 128 5.05 -0.96 31.15
CA GLU A 128 6.18 -0.14 30.67
C GLU A 128 6.27 -0.15 29.14
N TYR A 129 6.14 -1.32 28.50
CA TYR A 129 6.09 -1.40 27.03
C TYR A 129 4.90 -0.67 26.45
N ASN A 130 3.71 -0.80 27.06
CA ASN A 130 2.52 -0.09 26.61
C ASN A 130 2.69 1.43 26.72
N GLU A 131 3.32 1.94 27.77
CA GLU A 131 3.66 3.36 27.91
C GLU A 131 4.69 3.81 26.86
N MET A 132 5.72 3.01 26.62
CA MET A 132 6.72 3.28 25.59
C MET A 132 6.08 3.36 24.20
N ILE A 133 5.23 2.39 23.84
CA ILE A 133 4.49 2.38 22.58
C ILE A 133 3.60 3.62 22.51
N ARG A 134 2.75 3.87 23.51
CA ARG A 134 1.82 5.01 23.52
C ARG A 134 2.52 6.36 23.41
N SER A 135 3.66 6.56 24.08
CA SER A 135 4.41 7.82 24.03
C SER A 135 4.92 8.16 22.63
N ARG A 136 5.35 7.14 21.86
CA ARG A 136 5.78 7.33 20.46
C ARG A 136 4.62 7.67 19.53
N PHE A 137 3.42 7.14 19.79
CA PHE A 137 2.24 7.48 18.99
C PHE A 137 1.62 8.83 19.37
N ALA A 138 1.66 9.24 20.64
CA ALA A 138 1.08 10.52 21.08
C ALA A 138 1.86 11.73 20.55
N THR A 139 3.15 11.55 20.24
CA THR A 139 4.03 12.61 19.72
C THR A 139 3.80 12.85 18.22
N ASP A 140 3.39 11.84 17.47
CA ASP A 140 3.16 11.91 16.02
C ASP A 140 1.65 11.94 15.69
N GLN A 141 1.05 13.13 15.76
CA GLN A 141 -0.31 13.41 15.25
C GLN A 141 -0.48 13.20 13.72
N ASN A 142 0.53 12.63 13.03
CA ASN A 142 0.67 12.58 11.58
C ASN A 142 0.79 11.16 11.01
N ASN A 143 0.39 10.11 11.73
CA ASN A 143 0.38 8.77 11.16
C ASN A 143 -0.83 8.62 10.24
N PHE A 144 -0.58 8.75 8.93
CA PHE A 144 -1.56 8.56 7.88
C PHE A 144 -1.24 7.32 7.04
N LYS A 145 -2.25 6.50 6.79
CA LYS A 145 -2.21 5.41 5.81
C LYS A 145 -2.69 5.94 4.46
N VAL A 146 -1.88 5.73 3.42
CA VAL A 146 -2.25 6.04 2.03
C VAL A 146 -2.65 4.74 1.34
N GLU A 147 -3.88 4.69 0.82
CA GLU A 147 -4.37 3.56 0.02
C GLU A 147 -4.70 4.02 -1.40
N LYS A 148 -4.35 3.20 -2.40
CA LYS A 148 -4.50 3.51 -3.81
C LYS A 148 -5.40 2.50 -4.51
N PHE A 149 -6.31 3.00 -5.32
CA PHE A 149 -7.24 2.19 -6.09
C PHE A 149 -7.31 2.68 -7.53
N VAL A 150 -7.17 1.76 -8.46
CA VAL A 150 -7.37 2.00 -9.89
C VAL A 150 -8.75 1.50 -10.27
N THR A 151 -9.57 2.34 -10.87
CA THR A 151 -10.85 1.95 -11.47
C THR A 151 -10.79 2.22 -12.96
N VAL A 152 -11.09 1.22 -13.76
CA VAL A 152 -11.20 1.38 -15.22
C VAL A 152 -12.64 1.09 -15.63
N SER A 153 -13.22 1.94 -16.47
CA SER A 153 -14.48 1.66 -17.16
C SER A 153 -14.26 1.42 -18.64
N THR A 154 -15.19 0.71 -19.27
CA THR A 154 -15.24 0.48 -20.72
C THR A 154 -16.69 0.36 -21.18
N SER A 155 -16.94 0.66 -22.45
CA SER A 155 -18.22 0.42 -23.10
C SER A 155 -18.33 -1.03 -23.60
N ALA A 156 -19.43 -1.69 -23.27
CA ALA A 156 -19.74 -3.06 -23.65
C ALA A 156 -21.25 -3.31 -23.74
N ARG A 157 -21.66 -4.10 -24.73
CA ARG A 157 -23.09 -4.40 -24.99
C ARG A 157 -23.73 -5.27 -23.91
N ASP A 158 -22.91 -6.08 -23.23
CA ASP A 158 -23.36 -6.97 -22.18
C ASP A 158 -22.29 -7.19 -21.11
N ARG A 159 -22.74 -7.74 -19.98
CA ARG A 159 -21.91 -8.03 -18.81
C ARG A 159 -20.70 -8.90 -19.14
N LYS A 160 -20.88 -9.92 -20.00
CA LYS A 160 -19.83 -10.89 -20.32
C LYS A 160 -18.72 -10.24 -21.14
N GLN A 161 -19.09 -9.39 -22.09
CA GLN A 161 -18.15 -8.58 -22.85
C GLN A 161 -17.42 -7.57 -21.96
N GLY A 162 -18.15 -6.84 -21.11
CA GLY A 162 -17.57 -5.87 -20.18
C GLY A 162 -16.55 -6.51 -19.23
N TYR A 163 -16.92 -7.66 -18.64
CA TYR A 163 -16.02 -8.42 -17.76
C TYR A 163 -14.74 -8.87 -18.48
N ARG A 164 -14.84 -9.36 -19.71
CA ARG A 164 -13.68 -9.79 -20.51
C ARG A 164 -12.75 -8.62 -20.81
N LYS A 165 -13.26 -7.54 -21.40
CA LYS A 165 -12.47 -6.34 -21.72
C LYS A 165 -11.72 -5.80 -20.49
N LEU A 166 -12.41 -5.68 -19.36
CA LEU A 166 -11.80 -5.18 -18.12
C LEU A 166 -10.77 -6.12 -17.53
N ASN A 167 -10.94 -7.44 -17.66
CA ASN A 167 -9.91 -8.39 -17.25
C ASN A 167 -8.71 -8.41 -18.19
N ASP A 168 -8.90 -8.18 -19.49
CA ASP A 168 -7.78 -8.06 -20.44
C ASP A 168 -6.93 -6.84 -20.09
N ILE A 169 -7.57 -5.71 -19.76
CA ILE A 169 -6.89 -4.51 -19.23
C ILE A 169 -6.19 -4.82 -17.90
N ALA A 170 -6.87 -5.51 -16.97
CA ALA A 170 -6.26 -5.87 -15.69
C ALA A 170 -5.01 -6.73 -15.87
N ASN A 171 -5.06 -7.73 -16.76
CA ASN A 171 -3.93 -8.59 -17.06
C ASN A 171 -2.76 -7.80 -17.67
N HIS A 172 -3.04 -6.79 -18.50
CA HIS A 172 -2.00 -5.88 -19.00
C HIS A 172 -1.36 -5.09 -17.84
N PHE A 173 -2.17 -4.46 -17.00
CA PHE A 173 -1.68 -3.69 -15.84
C PHE A 173 -0.88 -4.56 -14.87
N THR A 174 -1.38 -5.75 -14.51
CA THR A 174 -0.69 -6.70 -13.63
C THR A 174 0.68 -7.08 -14.20
N LYS A 175 0.80 -7.31 -15.51
CA LYS A 175 2.09 -7.64 -16.13
C LYS A 175 3.11 -6.52 -15.99
N GLN A 176 2.70 -5.26 -16.20
CA GLN A 176 3.62 -4.12 -16.08
C GLN A 176 4.04 -3.93 -14.62
N PHE A 177 3.08 -3.93 -13.69
CA PHE A 177 3.35 -3.71 -12.27
C PHE A 177 4.12 -4.84 -11.60
N GLN A 178 3.97 -6.08 -12.06
CA GLN A 178 4.73 -7.21 -11.54
C GLN A 178 6.23 -7.08 -11.81
N ILE A 179 6.65 -6.40 -12.88
CA ILE A 179 8.08 -6.22 -13.21
C ILE A 179 8.79 -5.32 -12.20
N VAL A 180 8.05 -4.39 -11.59
CA VAL A 180 8.53 -3.42 -10.58
C VAL A 180 8.01 -3.73 -9.17
N ASP A 181 7.60 -4.98 -8.94
CA ASP A 181 7.14 -5.51 -7.66
C ASP A 181 6.00 -4.71 -7.01
N ILE A 182 5.11 -4.12 -7.82
CA ILE A 182 3.91 -3.44 -7.35
C ILE A 182 2.72 -4.42 -7.36
N PRO A 183 2.13 -4.76 -6.19
CA PRO A 183 0.93 -5.57 -6.15
C PRO A 183 -0.26 -4.88 -6.84
N PHE A 184 -0.99 -5.61 -7.69
CA PHE A 184 -2.20 -5.12 -8.35
C PHE A 184 -3.32 -6.15 -8.24
N GLN A 185 -4.24 -5.95 -7.28
CA GLN A 185 -5.22 -6.96 -6.87
C GLN A 185 -6.64 -6.53 -7.17
N ALA A 186 -7.44 -7.41 -7.77
CA ALA A 186 -8.83 -7.12 -8.08
C ALA A 186 -9.68 -7.11 -6.82
N LEU A 187 -10.53 -6.08 -6.67
CA LEU A 187 -11.49 -6.03 -5.57
C LEU A 187 -12.78 -6.75 -5.93
N ASP A 188 -13.33 -7.46 -4.97
CA ASP A 188 -14.69 -7.97 -5.03
C ASP A 188 -15.73 -6.84 -4.85
N GLY A 189 -17.00 -7.20 -4.95
CA GLY A 189 -18.07 -6.22 -4.81
C GLY A 189 -18.19 -5.61 -3.41
N MET A 190 -17.82 -6.33 -2.35
CA MET A 190 -17.91 -5.82 -0.97
C MET A 190 -16.72 -4.93 -0.62
N GLU A 191 -15.51 -5.35 -1.00
CA GLU A 191 -14.28 -4.55 -0.88
C GLU A 191 -14.42 -3.23 -1.63
N ARG A 192 -15.02 -3.25 -2.82
CA ARG A 192 -15.34 -2.02 -3.55
C ARG A 192 -16.37 -1.17 -2.79
N LEU A 193 -17.44 -1.75 -2.23
CA LEU A 193 -18.42 -0.99 -1.43
C LEU A 193 -17.83 -0.41 -0.15
N ASN A 194 -16.84 -1.06 0.45
CA ASN A 194 -16.12 -0.54 1.61
C ASN A 194 -15.45 0.81 1.29
N ILE A 195 -14.93 0.99 0.07
CA ILE A 195 -14.41 2.30 -0.38
C ILE A 195 -15.52 3.34 -0.46
N PHE A 196 -16.71 2.99 -0.98
CA PHE A 196 -17.85 3.90 -1.00
C PHE A 196 -18.32 4.25 0.41
N ALA A 197 -18.42 3.26 1.29
CA ALA A 197 -18.84 3.43 2.67
C ALA A 197 -17.87 4.35 3.44
N ASP A 198 -16.57 4.24 3.18
CA ASP A 198 -15.59 5.14 3.75
C ASP A 198 -15.76 6.58 3.26
N LEU A 199 -15.81 6.77 1.94
CA LEU A 199 -15.97 8.10 1.34
C LEU A 199 -17.27 8.78 1.77
N LEU A 200 -18.36 8.01 1.92
CA LEU A 200 -19.70 8.55 2.19
C LEU A 200 -20.11 8.57 3.66
N ARG A 201 -19.67 7.59 4.46
CA ARG A 201 -20.09 7.38 5.85
C ARG A 201 -18.93 7.48 6.85
N GLY A 202 -17.68 7.53 6.40
CA GLY A 202 -16.50 7.52 7.27
C GLY A 202 -16.28 6.19 7.98
N ASN A 203 -16.79 5.09 7.42
CA ASN A 203 -16.55 3.74 7.95
C ASN A 203 -16.27 2.78 6.78
N PRO A 204 -15.03 2.28 6.64
CA PRO A 204 -14.67 1.33 5.58
C PRO A 204 -15.15 -0.09 5.85
N TYR A 205 -15.75 -0.41 7.00
CA TYR A 205 -16.18 -1.78 7.34
C TYR A 205 -17.70 -1.91 7.29
N LEU A 206 -18.21 -2.42 6.18
CA LEU A 206 -19.60 -2.87 6.10
C LEU A 206 -19.71 -4.27 6.71
N ASN A 207 -20.46 -4.40 7.79
CA ASN A 207 -20.82 -5.70 8.36
C ASN A 207 -22.03 -6.30 7.61
N VAL A 208 -21.88 -6.49 6.30
CA VAL A 208 -22.91 -6.96 5.37
C VAL A 208 -22.19 -7.77 4.29
N ASP A 209 -22.68 -8.97 3.96
CA ASP A 209 -22.19 -9.72 2.80
C ASP A 209 -23.19 -9.70 1.61
N TYR A 210 -22.82 -10.26 0.46
CA TYR A 210 -23.74 -10.35 -0.68
C TYR A 210 -24.98 -11.22 -0.42
N LYS A 211 -24.92 -12.16 0.53
CA LYS A 211 -26.09 -12.95 0.93
C LYS A 211 -27.08 -12.06 1.67
N ASP A 212 -26.61 -11.19 2.55
CA ASP A 212 -27.43 -10.20 3.27
C ASP A 212 -28.09 -9.21 2.32
N VAL A 213 -27.35 -8.70 1.32
CA VAL A 213 -27.91 -7.84 0.25
C VAL A 213 -29.03 -8.55 -0.50
N ARG A 214 -28.85 -9.85 -0.81
CA ARG A 214 -29.86 -10.64 -1.51
C ARG A 214 -31.09 -10.93 -0.64
N ILE A 215 -30.90 -11.25 0.64
CA ILE A 215 -31.97 -11.58 1.58
C ILE A 215 -32.83 -10.35 1.91
N SER A 216 -32.20 -9.19 2.07
CA SER A 216 -32.90 -7.95 2.45
C SER A 216 -33.80 -7.40 1.33
N GLY A 217 -33.53 -7.76 0.08
CA GLY A 217 -34.15 -7.16 -1.10
C GLY A 217 -33.75 -5.70 -1.35
N LEU A 218 -32.78 -5.18 -0.59
CA LEU A 218 -32.26 -3.82 -0.73
C LEU A 218 -31.19 -3.77 -1.82
N ARG A 219 -31.04 -2.60 -2.45
CA ARG A 219 -29.92 -2.34 -3.37
C ARG A 219 -28.66 -2.03 -2.58
N THR A 220 -27.49 -2.31 -3.15
CA THR A 220 -26.16 -1.98 -2.57
C THR A 220 -26.05 -0.52 -2.11
N LYS A 221 -26.65 0.42 -2.85
CA LYS A 221 -26.72 1.84 -2.48
C LYS A 221 -27.34 2.10 -1.09
N SER A 222 -28.24 1.25 -0.64
CA SER A 222 -28.92 1.40 0.65
C SER A 222 -27.97 1.24 1.84
N TYR A 223 -26.86 0.53 1.64
CA TYR A 223 -25.85 0.25 2.66
C TYR A 223 -24.74 1.30 2.70
N ILE A 224 -24.53 2.05 1.62
CA ILE A 224 -23.44 3.04 1.50
C ILE A 224 -23.93 4.48 1.51
N ALA A 225 -25.21 4.73 1.24
CA ALA A 225 -25.73 6.09 1.20
C ALA A 225 -25.69 6.73 2.60
N PRO A 226 -25.20 7.98 2.72
CA PRO A 226 -25.21 8.70 3.99
C PRO A 226 -26.65 9.03 4.40
N GLY A 227 -26.87 9.34 5.68
CA GLY A 227 -28.18 9.76 6.18
C GLY A 227 -28.62 11.11 5.63
N ARG A 228 -27.68 12.01 5.31
CA ARG A 228 -27.96 13.34 4.75
C ARG A 228 -26.91 13.75 3.72
N LEU A 229 -27.38 14.31 2.60
CA LEU A 229 -26.59 15.12 1.68
C LEU A 229 -27.30 16.46 1.48
N TRP A 230 -26.56 17.56 1.64
CA TRP A 230 -27.08 18.90 1.38
C TRP A 230 -26.03 19.74 0.65
N PHE A 231 -26.24 19.92 -0.66
CA PHE A 231 -25.33 20.65 -1.53
C PHE A 231 -25.56 22.16 -1.47
N GLN A 232 -24.46 22.90 -1.34
CA GLN A 232 -24.39 24.36 -1.44
C GLN A 232 -23.52 24.73 -2.65
N PRO A 233 -23.40 26.02 -3.02
CA PRO A 233 -22.62 26.42 -4.18
C PRO A 233 -21.17 25.93 -4.14
N ASP A 234 -20.43 26.11 -3.06
CA ASP A 234 -18.98 25.83 -2.99
C ASP A 234 -18.61 24.67 -2.05
N GLN A 235 -19.57 24.13 -1.32
CA GLN A 235 -19.39 23.09 -0.32
C GLN A 235 -20.67 22.26 -0.17
N PHE A 236 -20.66 21.23 0.66
CA PHE A 236 -21.84 20.45 1.00
C PHE A 236 -21.74 19.84 2.39
N MET A 237 -22.89 19.50 2.97
CA MET A 237 -22.96 18.71 4.19
C MET A 237 -23.19 17.25 3.85
N MET A 238 -22.37 16.38 4.42
CA MET A 238 -22.53 14.93 4.39
C MET A 238 -22.66 14.43 5.82
N ASP A 239 -23.87 13.97 6.17
CA ASP A 239 -24.30 13.74 7.54
C ASP A 239 -24.09 14.96 8.44
N LYS A 240 -23.06 14.92 9.30
CA LYS A 240 -22.69 15.99 10.24
C LYS A 240 -21.42 16.73 9.83
N LYS A 241 -20.72 16.28 8.78
CA LYS A 241 -19.44 16.84 8.34
C LYS A 241 -19.64 17.89 7.25
N TYR A 242 -18.80 18.91 7.28
CA TYR A 242 -18.65 19.89 6.21
C TYR A 242 -17.68 19.33 5.18
N CYS A 243 -18.05 19.36 3.90
CA CYS A 243 -17.27 18.78 2.82
C CYS A 243 -17.06 19.79 1.69
N LYS A 244 -15.88 19.72 1.06
CA LYS A 244 -15.54 20.52 -0.12
C LYS A 244 -14.75 19.66 -1.09
N ILE A 245 -15.02 19.84 -2.38
CA ILE A 245 -14.25 19.20 -3.45
C ILE A 245 -13.62 20.30 -4.31
N LEU A 246 -12.29 20.26 -4.35
CA LEU A 246 -11.45 21.14 -5.13
C LEU A 246 -11.04 20.43 -6.42
N PHE A 247 -10.79 21.18 -7.49
CA PHE A 247 -10.19 20.67 -8.71
C PHE A 247 -8.92 21.46 -9.06
N ALA A 248 -7.94 20.81 -9.68
CA ALA A 248 -6.75 21.46 -10.21
C ALA A 248 -7.13 22.29 -11.45
N ARG A 249 -7.25 23.61 -11.28
CA ARG A 249 -7.64 24.51 -12.38
C ARG A 249 -6.49 24.73 -13.35
N THR A 250 -5.29 24.97 -12.85
CA THR A 250 -4.08 25.15 -13.65
C THR A 250 -2.99 24.25 -13.09
N PHE A 251 -2.22 23.65 -13.98
CA PHE A 251 -1.04 22.88 -13.66
C PHE A 251 -0.04 22.98 -14.83
N PRO A 252 1.27 22.85 -14.56
CA PRO A 252 2.29 22.89 -15.60
C PRO A 252 2.15 21.72 -16.57
N ALA A 253 2.64 21.87 -17.81
CA ALA A 253 2.68 20.79 -18.80
C ALA A 253 3.38 19.53 -18.30
N PHE A 254 4.32 19.66 -17.35
CA PHE A 254 4.95 18.55 -16.65
C PHE A 254 4.70 18.65 -15.15
N LEU A 255 4.00 17.66 -14.63
CA LEU A 255 3.81 17.48 -13.19
C LEU A 255 5.00 16.73 -12.59
N ASN A 256 5.59 17.28 -11.54
CA ASN A 256 6.57 16.56 -10.72
C ASN A 256 5.89 15.45 -9.91
N ASP A 257 6.69 14.49 -9.46
CA ASP A 257 6.28 13.31 -8.69
C ASP A 257 6.00 13.60 -7.20
N ARG A 258 6.07 14.87 -6.78
CA ARG A 258 5.98 15.26 -5.35
C ARG A 258 4.64 15.87 -4.96
N LEU A 259 3.78 16.21 -5.91
CA LEU A 259 2.52 16.89 -5.62
C LEU A 259 1.64 16.09 -4.67
N ILE A 260 1.39 14.82 -4.98
CA ILE A 260 0.52 14.00 -4.14
C ILE A 260 1.14 13.78 -2.77
N LYS A 261 2.46 13.53 -2.70
CA LYS A 261 3.18 13.42 -1.44
C LYS A 261 3.04 14.69 -0.58
N SER A 262 3.20 15.87 -1.20
CA SER A 262 2.96 17.15 -0.53
C SER A 262 1.52 17.34 -0.05
N LEU A 263 0.52 16.73 -0.72
CA LEU A 263 -0.87 16.75 -0.26
C LEU A 263 -1.10 15.75 0.88
N THR A 264 -0.58 14.53 0.81
CA THR A 264 -0.75 13.54 1.88
C THR A 264 0.00 13.92 3.16
N ASP A 265 1.13 14.62 3.02
CA ASP A 265 1.98 15.06 4.14
C ASP A 265 1.45 16.32 4.84
N ILE A 266 0.34 16.92 4.36
CA ILE A 266 -0.24 18.06 5.07
C ILE A 266 -0.87 17.64 6.39
N GLY A 267 -1.03 16.35 6.71
CA GLY A 267 -1.55 15.89 8.01
C GLY A 267 -3.05 16.12 8.18
N ILE A 268 -3.84 15.91 7.13
CA ILE A 268 -5.31 15.96 7.17
C ILE A 268 -5.88 14.75 6.42
N GLU A 269 -7.06 14.27 6.85
CA GLU A 269 -7.80 13.24 6.13
C GLU A 269 -8.32 13.83 4.80
N LEU A 270 -7.94 13.21 3.69
CA LEU A 270 -8.38 13.64 2.36
C LEU A 270 -8.49 12.47 1.40
N ALA A 271 -9.26 12.69 0.33
CA ALA A 271 -9.33 11.78 -0.79
C ALA A 271 -8.95 12.54 -2.07
N ILE A 272 -8.17 11.90 -2.93
CA ILE A 272 -7.75 12.43 -4.22
C ILE A 272 -8.34 11.51 -5.29
N SER A 273 -8.85 12.10 -6.37
CA SER A 273 -9.24 11.35 -7.55
C SER A 273 -8.71 12.00 -8.82
N ILE A 274 -7.98 11.22 -9.62
CA ILE A 274 -7.47 11.64 -10.94
C ILE A 274 -8.19 10.81 -11.99
N HIS A 275 -8.94 11.48 -12.86
CA HIS A 275 -9.60 10.85 -14.00
C HIS A 275 -8.80 11.13 -15.26
N ALA A 276 -8.74 10.16 -16.16
CA ALA A 276 -8.06 10.28 -17.44
C ALA A 276 -8.78 9.45 -18.52
N ASN A 277 -9.19 10.12 -19.59
CA ASN A 277 -9.85 9.53 -20.74
C ASN A 277 -8.92 9.64 -21.95
N PRO A 278 -8.42 8.53 -22.52
CA PRO A 278 -7.54 8.59 -23.68
C PRO A 278 -8.24 9.28 -24.85
N TYR A 279 -7.54 10.18 -25.53
CA TYR A 279 -8.00 10.67 -26.83
C TYR A 279 -7.86 9.58 -27.88
N ASP A 280 -8.76 9.57 -28.86
CA ASP A 280 -8.50 8.88 -30.11
C ASP A 280 -7.27 9.50 -30.81
N VAL A 281 -6.45 8.68 -31.46
CA VAL A 281 -5.21 9.13 -32.13
C VAL A 281 -5.50 10.26 -33.14
N ALA A 282 -6.58 10.14 -33.92
CA ALA A 282 -6.96 11.17 -34.88
C ALA A 282 -7.42 12.47 -34.19
N GLU A 283 -8.09 12.35 -33.04
CA GLU A 283 -8.47 13.51 -32.23
C GLU A 283 -7.25 14.21 -31.61
N ALA A 284 -6.30 13.44 -31.07
CA ALA A 284 -5.05 13.97 -30.51
C ALA A 284 -4.26 14.75 -31.57
N VAL A 285 -4.01 14.15 -32.75
CA VAL A 285 -3.31 14.80 -33.87
C VAL A 285 -4.05 16.06 -34.33
N LYS A 286 -5.37 15.98 -34.49
CA LYS A 286 -6.18 17.15 -34.87
C LYS A 286 -6.08 18.27 -33.84
N LYS A 287 -6.03 17.92 -32.55
CA LYS A 287 -5.96 18.88 -31.46
C LYS A 287 -4.61 19.60 -31.43
N VAL A 288 -3.51 18.86 -31.54
CA VAL A 288 -2.15 19.42 -31.68
C VAL A 288 -2.07 20.35 -32.89
N ASN A 289 -2.55 19.91 -34.07
CA ASN A 289 -2.56 20.73 -35.28
C ASN A 289 -3.43 22.00 -35.13
N THR A 290 -4.55 21.91 -34.41
CA THR A 290 -5.43 23.06 -34.16
C THR A 290 -4.77 24.06 -33.21
N ALA A 291 -4.08 23.58 -32.18
CA ALA A 291 -3.30 24.43 -31.26
C ALA A 291 -2.19 25.17 -32.03
N GLU A 292 -1.39 24.45 -32.82
CA GLU A 292 -0.36 25.06 -33.69
C GLU A 292 -0.93 26.13 -34.62
N ALA A 293 -2.05 25.83 -35.30
CA ALA A 293 -2.67 26.75 -36.23
C ALA A 293 -3.18 28.02 -35.51
N SER A 294 -3.75 27.89 -34.31
CA SER A 294 -4.20 29.02 -33.50
C SER A 294 -3.02 29.91 -33.10
N VAL A 295 -1.93 29.31 -32.64
CA VAL A 295 -0.69 30.03 -32.27
C VAL A 295 -0.13 30.77 -33.48
N LYS A 296 0.01 30.08 -34.64
CA LYS A 296 0.50 30.71 -35.88
C LYS A 296 -0.40 31.88 -36.31
N MET A 297 -1.72 31.74 -36.20
CA MET A 297 -2.66 32.84 -36.49
C MET A 297 -2.51 34.01 -35.53
N ASP A 298 -2.30 33.76 -34.23
CA ASP A 298 -2.13 34.81 -33.24
C ASP A 298 -0.76 35.51 -33.36
N MET A 299 0.30 34.78 -33.74
CA MET A 299 1.58 35.36 -34.13
C MET A 299 1.43 36.27 -35.35
N VAL A 300 0.73 35.81 -36.41
CA VAL A 300 0.48 36.62 -37.61
C VAL A 300 -0.34 37.87 -37.28
N LYS A 301 -1.42 37.75 -36.49
CA LYS A 301 -2.20 38.93 -36.05
C LYS A 301 -1.35 39.91 -35.25
N SER A 302 -0.51 39.39 -34.34
CA SER A 302 0.39 40.20 -33.52
C SER A 302 1.43 40.93 -34.38
N GLN A 303 2.02 40.24 -35.36
CA GLN A 303 2.97 40.83 -36.33
C GLN A 303 2.32 41.87 -37.23
N VAL A 304 1.11 41.62 -37.73
CA VAL A 304 0.34 42.60 -38.53
C VAL A 304 0.01 43.85 -37.70
N ALA A 305 -0.41 43.67 -36.44
CA ALA A 305 -0.68 44.78 -35.53
C ALA A 305 0.59 45.56 -35.15
N ALA A 306 1.74 44.89 -35.02
CA ALA A 306 3.05 45.50 -34.77
C ALA A 306 3.53 46.33 -35.97
N ALA A 307 3.41 45.77 -37.18
CA ALA A 307 3.76 46.41 -38.44
C ALA A 307 2.93 47.68 -38.67
N GLN A 308 1.63 47.65 -38.33
CA GLN A 308 0.76 48.84 -38.39
C GLN A 308 1.15 49.94 -37.39
N LYS A 309 1.83 49.59 -36.29
CA LYS A 309 2.26 50.52 -35.24
C LYS A 309 3.75 50.90 -35.29
N GLY A 310 4.49 50.42 -36.30
CA GLY A 310 5.93 50.68 -36.43
C GLY A 310 6.80 50.03 -35.33
N VAL A 311 6.30 49.01 -34.65
CA VAL A 311 7.00 48.27 -33.59
C VAL A 311 7.59 46.99 -34.18
N SER A 312 8.81 46.61 -33.76
CA SER A 312 9.45 45.36 -34.20
C SER A 312 8.58 44.13 -33.89
N GLY A 313 8.40 43.24 -34.87
CA GLY A 313 7.50 42.08 -34.79
C GLY A 313 7.81 41.09 -33.66
N ASN A 314 9.05 41.10 -33.12
CA ASN A 314 9.45 40.25 -32.01
C ASN A 314 8.99 40.75 -30.63
N LEU A 315 8.61 42.04 -30.50
CA LEU A 315 8.13 42.64 -29.25
C LEU A 315 6.60 42.59 -29.09
N ALA A 316 5.88 42.09 -30.10
CA ALA A 316 4.43 42.17 -30.16
C ALA A 316 3.69 40.85 -29.96
N VAL A 317 4.40 39.72 -29.96
CA VAL A 317 3.78 38.42 -29.65
C VAL A 317 3.50 38.41 -28.14
N SER A 318 2.23 38.25 -27.76
CA SER A 318 1.83 38.10 -26.36
C SER A 318 2.57 36.91 -25.74
N SER A 319 3.11 37.05 -24.53
CA SER A 319 3.77 35.94 -23.82
C SER A 319 2.90 34.69 -23.78
N VAL A 320 1.59 34.86 -23.59
CA VAL A 320 0.59 33.77 -23.60
C VAL A 320 0.58 32.98 -24.91
N ALA A 321 0.76 33.65 -26.05
CA ALA A 321 0.81 32.99 -27.35
C ALA A 321 2.14 32.25 -27.56
N GLN A 322 3.25 32.74 -27.00
CA GLN A 322 4.53 32.04 -26.97
C GLN A 322 4.49 30.82 -26.04
N ASP A 323 3.94 30.96 -24.83
CA ASP A 323 3.81 29.86 -23.87
C ASP A 323 2.94 28.74 -24.45
N THR A 324 1.83 29.09 -25.11
CA THR A 324 0.96 28.12 -25.80
C THR A 324 1.65 27.46 -27.00
N ALA A 325 2.54 28.18 -27.70
CA ALA A 325 3.35 27.64 -28.80
C ALA A 325 4.33 26.58 -28.30
N GLU A 326 5.05 26.91 -27.22
CA GLU A 326 6.01 26.01 -26.59
C GLU A 326 5.33 24.79 -26.00
N GLU A 327 4.15 24.94 -25.38
CA GLU A 327 3.35 23.80 -24.93
C GLU A 327 2.96 22.93 -26.12
N ALA A 328 2.35 23.47 -27.17
CA ALA A 328 1.94 22.66 -28.33
C ALA A 328 3.11 21.90 -29.00
N ASP A 329 4.30 22.53 -29.08
CA ASP A 329 5.51 21.90 -29.62
C ASP A 329 6.03 20.79 -28.70
N LYS A 330 6.08 21.03 -27.38
CA LYS A 330 6.46 20.01 -26.38
C LYS A 330 5.53 18.80 -26.42
N TRP A 331 4.22 19.02 -26.49
CA TRP A 331 3.24 17.93 -26.61
C TRP A 331 3.46 17.10 -27.86
N LYS A 332 3.82 17.75 -28.98
CA LYS A 332 4.11 17.07 -30.23
C LYS A 332 5.38 16.23 -30.14
N THR A 333 6.43 16.73 -29.49
CA THR A 333 7.64 15.95 -29.19
C THR A 333 7.30 14.74 -28.32
N GLU A 334 6.56 14.92 -27.22
CA GLU A 334 6.21 13.80 -26.32
C GLU A 334 5.36 12.73 -27.02
N ILE A 335 4.41 13.12 -27.87
CA ILE A 335 3.54 12.17 -28.58
C ILE A 335 4.30 11.44 -29.69
N ASN A 336 5.16 12.13 -30.45
CA ASN A 336 5.83 11.53 -31.61
C ASN A 336 7.14 10.82 -31.25
N ASP A 337 7.89 11.36 -30.30
CA ASP A 337 9.26 10.92 -30.00
C ASP A 337 9.32 10.02 -28.76
N ASN A 338 8.39 10.17 -27.81
CA ASN A 338 8.36 9.42 -26.54
C ASN A 338 7.15 8.48 -26.38
N ASP A 339 6.43 8.20 -27.48
CA ASP A 339 5.28 7.27 -27.54
C ASP A 339 4.19 7.52 -26.46
N GLN A 340 4.02 8.79 -26.05
CA GLN A 340 3.01 9.16 -25.05
C GLN A 340 1.62 9.35 -25.68
N LYS A 341 0.59 8.88 -24.96
CA LYS A 341 -0.81 9.20 -25.26
C LYS A 341 -1.24 10.50 -24.61
N MET A 342 -2.19 11.18 -25.26
CA MET A 342 -2.93 12.28 -24.65
C MET A 342 -4.18 11.77 -23.96
N PHE A 343 -4.50 12.39 -22.82
CA PHE A 343 -5.71 12.14 -22.06
C PHE A 343 -6.47 13.44 -21.79
N SER A 344 -7.79 13.36 -21.74
CA SER A 344 -8.64 14.38 -21.13
C SER A 344 -8.93 13.97 -19.69
N GLY A 345 -8.48 14.76 -18.72
CA GLY A 345 -8.54 14.38 -17.32
C GLY A 345 -8.96 15.50 -16.38
N VAL A 346 -9.22 15.13 -15.13
CA VAL A 346 -9.46 16.07 -14.04
C VAL A 346 -8.84 15.53 -12.77
N PHE A 347 -8.21 16.41 -12.00
CA PHE A 347 -7.68 16.09 -10.68
C PHE A 347 -8.54 16.78 -9.63
N LEU A 348 -9.15 15.97 -8.76
CA LEU A 348 -10.03 16.36 -7.67
C LEU A 348 -9.41 16.03 -6.29
N VAL A 349 -9.66 16.89 -5.31
CA VAL A 349 -9.32 16.67 -3.90
C VAL A 349 -10.57 16.92 -3.06
N MET A 350 -11.01 15.91 -2.32
CA MET A 350 -12.11 15.99 -1.35
C MET A 350 -11.55 16.05 0.06
N VAL A 351 -12.13 16.93 0.87
CA VAL A 351 -11.83 17.04 2.30
C VAL A 351 -13.12 17.13 3.11
N LYS A 352 -13.07 16.62 4.34
CA LYS A 352 -14.16 16.62 5.32
C LYS A 352 -13.68 17.27 6.62
N ALA A 353 -14.56 18.00 7.31
CA ALA A 353 -14.26 18.67 8.58
C ALA A 353 -15.48 18.65 9.51
N ASP A 354 -15.25 18.80 10.82
CA ASP A 354 -16.31 18.90 11.84
C ASP A 354 -16.90 20.31 11.94
N SER A 355 -16.15 21.33 11.50
CA SER A 355 -16.60 22.72 11.50
C SER A 355 -16.27 23.44 10.19
N ALA A 356 -16.98 24.55 9.94
CA ALA A 356 -16.70 25.42 8.80
C ALA A 356 -15.33 26.09 8.89
N GLU A 357 -14.85 26.40 10.10
CA GLU A 357 -13.53 26.99 10.35
C GLU A 357 -12.41 26.01 10.00
N GLU A 358 -12.53 24.76 10.46
CA GLU A 358 -11.62 23.67 10.12
C GLU A 358 -11.64 23.35 8.62
N LEU A 359 -12.82 23.35 7.98
CA LEU A 359 -12.92 23.18 6.53
C LEU A 359 -12.15 24.27 5.78
N ALA A 360 -12.20 25.51 6.27
CA ALA A 360 -11.47 26.64 5.68
C ALA A 360 -9.94 26.50 5.86
N ASP A 361 -9.47 26.05 7.03
CA ASP A 361 -8.06 25.74 7.27
C ASP A 361 -7.56 24.65 6.30
N TYR A 362 -8.27 23.52 6.25
CA TYR A 362 -7.94 22.39 5.38
C TYR A 362 -7.89 22.80 3.90
N THR A 363 -8.87 23.60 3.47
CA THR A 363 -8.90 24.16 2.10
C THR A 363 -7.67 25.04 1.83
N SER A 364 -7.27 25.88 2.79
CA SER A 364 -6.09 26.75 2.67
C SER A 364 -4.80 25.93 2.56
N ARG A 365 -4.64 24.90 3.37
CA ARG A 365 -3.48 23.98 3.36
C ARG A 365 -3.35 23.24 2.04
N ILE A 366 -4.45 22.71 1.50
CA ILE A 366 -4.47 22.06 0.17
C ILE A 366 -4.04 23.05 -0.92
N LYS A 367 -4.59 24.27 -0.93
CA LYS A 367 -4.22 25.31 -1.90
C LYS A 367 -2.74 25.70 -1.75
N GLN A 368 -2.22 25.78 -0.52
CA GLN A 368 -0.81 26.07 -0.27
C GLN A 368 0.11 24.95 -0.77
N ALA A 369 -0.25 23.69 -0.52
CA ALA A 369 0.49 22.53 -1.01
C ALA A 369 0.54 22.51 -2.55
N GLY A 370 -0.59 22.74 -3.23
CA GLY A 370 -0.64 22.84 -4.70
C GLY A 370 0.25 23.97 -5.25
N ARG A 371 0.23 25.15 -4.62
CA ARG A 371 1.04 26.31 -5.06
C ARG A 371 2.55 26.04 -5.04
N LYS A 372 3.04 25.20 -4.12
CA LYS A 372 4.46 24.78 -4.09
C LYS A 372 4.88 24.05 -5.37
N HIS A 373 3.92 23.44 -6.08
CA HIS A 373 4.14 22.71 -7.32
C HIS A 373 3.53 23.42 -8.54
N VAL A 374 3.25 24.73 -8.44
CA VAL A 374 2.68 25.55 -9.53
C VAL A 374 1.26 25.10 -9.93
N ILE A 375 0.48 24.62 -8.95
CA ILE A 375 -0.89 24.14 -9.17
C ILE A 375 -1.88 24.98 -8.38
N GLU A 376 -2.93 25.43 -9.06
CA GLU A 376 -4.00 26.20 -8.45
C GLU A 376 -5.25 25.33 -8.27
N PHE A 377 -5.57 25.02 -7.02
CA PHE A 377 -6.82 24.34 -6.65
C PHE A 377 -7.95 25.35 -6.46
N GLU A 378 -9.10 25.09 -7.08
CA GLU A 378 -10.33 25.88 -6.95
C GLU A 378 -11.53 25.00 -6.58
N GLU A 379 -12.54 25.61 -5.96
CA GLU A 379 -13.81 24.95 -5.63
C GLU A 379 -14.63 24.60 -6.88
N THR A 380 -15.33 23.47 -6.82
CA THR A 380 -16.21 22.99 -7.90
C THR A 380 -17.59 23.66 -7.88
N TYR A 381 -17.62 24.99 -7.91
CA TYR A 381 -18.85 25.80 -7.72
C TYR A 381 -20.07 25.28 -8.51
N TYR A 382 -21.17 25.03 -7.80
CA TYR A 382 -22.47 24.49 -8.26
C TYR A 382 -22.43 23.07 -8.82
N HIS A 383 -21.32 22.35 -8.68
CA HIS A 383 -21.10 21.01 -9.24
C HIS A 383 -20.69 19.99 -8.17
N GLN A 384 -21.06 20.24 -6.92
CA GLN A 384 -20.66 19.40 -5.77
C GLN A 384 -21.20 17.97 -5.85
N GLU A 385 -22.41 17.80 -6.39
CA GLU A 385 -23.02 16.47 -6.53
C GLU A 385 -22.33 15.65 -7.63
N GLU A 386 -22.02 16.28 -8.77
CA GLU A 386 -21.22 15.66 -9.83
C GLU A 386 -19.80 15.36 -9.36
N ALA A 387 -19.16 16.31 -8.67
CA ALA A 387 -17.82 16.16 -8.13
C ALA A 387 -17.76 14.99 -7.12
N LEU A 388 -18.76 14.87 -6.23
CA LEU A 388 -18.85 13.75 -5.28
C LEU A 388 -18.92 12.41 -6.02
N ASN A 389 -19.72 12.31 -7.09
CA ASN A 389 -19.80 11.08 -7.88
C ASN A 389 -18.51 10.79 -8.65
N SER A 390 -17.74 11.81 -9.04
CA SER A 390 -16.39 11.64 -9.59
C SER A 390 -15.36 11.23 -8.53
N MET A 391 -15.58 11.52 -7.24
CA MET A 391 -14.69 11.04 -6.17
C MET A 391 -14.91 9.55 -5.85
N LEU A 392 -16.11 9.03 -6.06
CA LEU A 392 -16.42 7.62 -5.84
C LEU A 392 -15.74 6.74 -6.91
N PRO A 393 -15.27 5.52 -6.58
CA PRO A 393 -14.59 4.63 -7.54
C PRO A 393 -15.61 3.97 -8.48
N ILE A 394 -16.29 4.79 -9.28
CA ILE A 394 -17.30 4.38 -10.28
C ILE A 394 -16.64 4.20 -11.66
N GLY A 395 -15.54 4.91 -11.94
CA GLY A 395 -14.88 4.92 -13.24
C GLY A 395 -15.58 5.82 -14.27
N LYS A 396 -16.31 6.86 -13.83
CA LYS A 396 -16.97 7.81 -14.73
C LYS A 396 -16.80 9.24 -14.24
N THR A 397 -16.37 10.11 -15.14
CA THR A 397 -16.09 11.54 -14.87
C THR A 397 -17.37 12.38 -14.87
N TYR A 398 -18.22 12.24 -13.85
CA TYR A 398 -19.49 12.98 -13.75
C TYR A 398 -19.34 14.52 -13.73
N ILE A 399 -18.21 15.04 -13.26
CA ILE A 399 -17.93 16.47 -13.26
C ILE A 399 -17.63 17.04 -14.66
N ASP A 400 -17.50 16.20 -15.69
CA ASP A 400 -17.41 16.63 -17.10
C ASP A 400 -18.76 17.10 -17.66
N VAL A 401 -19.43 17.97 -16.91
CA VAL A 401 -20.62 18.72 -17.34
C VAL A 401 -20.25 19.98 -18.11
N LYS A 402 -19.01 20.47 -17.96
CA LYS A 402 -18.46 21.62 -18.69
C LYS A 402 -16.99 21.37 -19.01
N ARG A 403 -16.59 21.64 -20.27
CA ARG A 403 -15.20 21.60 -20.77
C ARG A 403 -14.15 22.36 -19.94
N ARG A 404 -14.55 23.18 -18.96
CA ARG A 404 -13.64 23.99 -18.15
C ARG A 404 -12.96 23.21 -17.02
N PHE A 405 -13.54 22.09 -16.57
CA PHE A 405 -12.94 21.25 -15.52
C PHE A 405 -11.90 20.29 -16.09
N MET A 406 -12.15 19.79 -17.30
CA MET A 406 -11.26 18.86 -17.98
C MET A 406 -10.02 19.57 -18.51
N ARG A 407 -8.87 18.91 -18.40
CA ARG A 407 -7.57 19.36 -18.85
C ARG A 407 -6.90 18.28 -19.67
N ASP A 408 -6.05 18.72 -20.58
CA ASP A 408 -5.21 17.78 -21.30
C ASP A 408 -4.07 17.36 -20.38
N MET A 409 -3.78 16.05 -20.37
CA MET A 409 -2.65 15.46 -19.66
C MET A 409 -1.93 14.48 -20.60
N THR A 410 -0.62 14.33 -20.46
CA THR A 410 0.10 13.22 -21.09
C THR A 410 0.07 11.97 -20.20
N THR A 411 0.42 10.81 -20.74
CA THR A 411 0.56 9.59 -19.94
C THR A 411 1.49 9.81 -18.74
N THR A 412 2.61 10.49 -18.95
CA THR A 412 3.59 10.82 -17.90
C THR A 412 3.01 11.71 -16.82
N ASN A 413 2.17 12.70 -17.17
CA ASN A 413 1.49 13.53 -16.16
C ASN A 413 0.56 12.73 -15.25
N ILE A 414 0.07 11.57 -15.68
CA ILE A 414 -0.77 10.71 -14.83
C ILE A 414 0.13 9.75 -14.06
N ALA A 415 1.16 9.21 -14.71
CA ALA A 415 2.08 8.25 -14.15
C ALA A 415 2.86 8.81 -12.95
N THR A 416 3.35 10.06 -13.06
CA THR A 416 4.10 10.71 -11.97
C THR A 416 3.25 11.05 -10.75
N GLN A 417 1.92 10.98 -10.84
CA GLN A 417 1.02 11.39 -9.75
C GLN A 417 0.59 10.23 -8.85
N ILE A 418 1.23 9.07 -8.93
CA ILE A 418 1.04 8.04 -7.92
C ILE A 418 2.03 8.26 -6.77
N PRO A 419 1.53 8.37 -5.52
CA PRO A 419 2.40 8.37 -4.36
C PRO A 419 2.83 6.93 -4.09
N PHE A 420 3.81 6.43 -4.84
CA PHE A 420 4.56 5.28 -4.38
C PHE A 420 5.40 5.73 -3.19
N THR A 421 5.19 5.07 -2.06
CA THR A 421 5.90 5.39 -0.82
C THR A 421 7.04 4.40 -0.62
N ASN A 422 7.19 3.85 0.58
CA ASN A 422 8.00 2.67 0.81
C ASN A 422 7.05 1.57 1.27
N THR A 423 7.42 0.32 1.03
CA THR A 423 6.66 -0.80 1.57
C THR A 423 6.88 -0.86 3.07
N ASP A 424 5.84 -0.55 3.85
CA ASP A 424 5.90 -0.65 5.30
C ASP A 424 5.68 -2.10 5.75
N LEU A 425 6.51 -2.55 6.70
CA LEU A 425 6.38 -3.87 7.29
C LEU A 425 5.35 -3.82 8.43
N GLN A 426 4.10 -4.14 8.10
CA GLN A 426 3.00 -4.18 9.05
C GLN A 426 2.33 -5.55 9.04
N SER A 427 2.55 -6.29 10.11
CA SER A 427 1.89 -7.57 10.32
C SER A 427 0.43 -7.37 10.70
N THR A 428 -0.44 -8.19 10.11
CA THR A 428 -1.84 -8.33 10.53
C THR A 428 -2.00 -9.28 11.72
N SER A 429 -0.90 -9.76 12.31
CA SER A 429 -0.96 -10.72 13.42
C SER A 429 -1.35 -10.02 14.70
N PRO A 430 -2.32 -10.54 15.46
CA PRO A 430 -2.53 -10.08 16.83
C PRO A 430 -1.32 -10.38 17.72
N LEU A 431 -0.40 -11.26 17.29
CA LEU A 431 0.83 -11.59 17.98
C LEU A 431 2.06 -10.83 17.45
N ALA A 432 1.88 -9.85 16.56
CA ALA A 432 3.01 -9.11 16.00
C ALA A 432 3.74 -8.30 17.07
N ASN A 433 5.07 -8.34 17.07
CA ASN A 433 5.89 -7.49 17.93
C ASN A 433 6.10 -6.11 17.29
N TYR A 434 6.14 -5.06 18.11
CA TYR A 434 6.46 -3.70 17.67
C TYR A 434 7.97 -3.49 17.65
N TYR A 435 8.50 -3.12 16.47
CA TYR A 435 9.94 -2.93 16.25
C TYR A 435 10.35 -1.44 16.19
N GLY A 436 9.38 -0.54 16.04
CA GLY A 436 9.63 0.88 15.89
C GLY A 436 8.77 1.52 14.83
N GLN A 437 9.26 2.61 14.26
CA GLN A 437 8.60 3.36 13.20
C GLN A 437 9.55 3.55 12.03
N ASN A 438 9.00 3.55 10.83
CA ASN A 438 9.71 3.93 9.64
C ASN A 438 9.92 5.45 9.65
N GLN A 439 11.17 5.92 9.53
CA GLN A 439 11.49 7.35 9.60
C GLN A 439 10.98 8.17 8.41
N ILE A 440 10.57 7.52 7.32
CA ILE A 440 10.10 8.18 6.10
C ILE A 440 8.57 8.27 6.08
N SER A 441 7.88 7.16 6.39
CA SER A 441 6.42 7.11 6.40
C SER A 441 5.81 7.45 7.77
N ASN A 442 6.60 7.44 8.84
CA ASN A 442 6.18 7.47 10.25
C ASN A 442 5.26 6.30 10.65
N ASN A 443 5.00 5.38 9.73
CA ASN A 443 4.20 4.20 9.98
C ASN A 443 4.95 3.23 10.88
N ILE A 444 4.19 2.47 11.67
CA ILE A 444 4.77 1.49 12.57
C ILE A 444 5.33 0.29 11.82
N ILE A 445 6.37 -0.29 12.40
CA ILE A 445 6.99 -1.53 11.97
C ILE A 445 6.56 -2.61 12.95
N THR A 446 5.81 -3.59 12.45
CA THR A 446 5.31 -4.72 13.25
C THR A 446 5.53 -6.02 12.52
N LEU A 447 5.93 -7.06 13.25
CA LEU A 447 6.26 -8.35 12.65
C LEU A 447 5.95 -9.50 13.59
N ASP A 448 5.28 -10.52 13.06
CA ASP A 448 5.20 -11.86 13.65
C ASP A 448 6.14 -12.78 12.88
N ARG A 449 7.35 -12.99 13.42
CA ARG A 449 8.42 -13.71 12.72
C ARG A 449 8.07 -15.16 12.39
N GLN A 450 7.20 -15.80 13.17
CA GLN A 450 6.81 -17.20 12.94
C GLN A 450 5.79 -17.33 11.81
N ARG A 451 4.96 -16.29 11.62
CA ARG A 451 3.86 -16.31 10.66
C ARG A 451 4.18 -15.60 9.36
N ASP A 452 4.88 -14.46 9.43
CA ASP A 452 5.06 -13.54 8.30
C ASP A 452 6.33 -13.81 7.50
N LEU A 453 7.24 -14.63 8.00
CA LEU A 453 8.51 -14.98 7.33
C LEU A 453 8.55 -16.48 7.00
N ASP A 454 9.18 -16.83 5.88
CA ASP A 454 9.46 -18.23 5.52
C ASP A 454 10.39 -18.91 6.53
N THR A 455 11.25 -18.13 7.19
CA THR A 455 12.12 -18.61 8.27
C THR A 455 12.17 -17.55 9.36
N ALA A 456 11.87 -17.96 10.59
CA ALA A 456 11.87 -17.07 11.75
C ALA A 456 13.29 -16.65 12.20
N SER A 457 14.35 -16.97 11.47
CA SER A 457 15.75 -16.62 11.78
C SER A 457 16.02 -15.14 11.54
N GLY A 458 17.04 -14.59 12.21
CA GLY A 458 17.38 -13.17 12.12
C GLY A 458 18.84 -12.93 12.51
N VAL A 459 19.45 -11.93 11.89
CA VAL A 459 20.86 -11.58 12.10
C VAL A 459 20.92 -10.12 12.50
N ILE A 460 21.55 -9.83 13.65
CA ILE A 460 21.66 -8.48 14.20
C ILE A 460 23.13 -8.10 14.22
N LEU A 461 23.51 -7.18 13.33
CA LEU A 461 24.89 -6.72 13.18
C LEU A 461 25.03 -5.28 13.66
N GLY A 462 26.15 -4.98 14.31
CA GLY A 462 26.45 -3.64 14.80
C GLY A 462 27.84 -3.58 15.42
N SER A 463 28.51 -2.45 15.26
CA SER A 463 29.79 -2.18 15.93
C SER A 463 29.61 -2.13 17.45
N SER A 464 30.71 -2.28 18.20
CA SER A 464 30.66 -2.13 19.66
C SER A 464 30.11 -0.73 20.02
N GLY A 465 29.16 -0.68 20.96
CA GLY A 465 28.48 0.55 21.36
C GLY A 465 27.33 1.01 20.44
N SER A 466 27.02 0.31 19.34
CA SER A 466 25.94 0.71 18.42
C SER A 466 24.52 0.44 18.94
N GLY A 467 24.38 -0.11 20.15
CA GLY A 467 23.09 -0.49 20.73
C GLY A 467 22.60 -1.89 20.34
N LYS A 468 23.46 -2.76 19.78
CA LYS A 468 23.11 -4.16 19.44
C LYS A 468 22.41 -4.89 20.60
N SER A 469 23.06 -4.95 21.76
CA SER A 469 22.53 -5.67 22.92
C SER A 469 21.25 -5.05 23.47
N VAL A 470 21.15 -3.71 23.44
CA VAL A 470 19.92 -3.02 23.82
C VAL A 470 18.76 -3.45 22.91
N PHE A 471 18.98 -3.44 21.59
CA PHE A 471 17.98 -3.88 20.62
C PHE A 471 17.55 -5.32 20.84
N VAL A 472 18.49 -6.27 21.04
CA VAL A 472 18.16 -7.68 21.31
C VAL A 472 17.31 -7.80 22.58
N LYS A 473 17.70 -7.13 23.66
CA LYS A 473 16.96 -7.19 24.93
C LYS A 473 15.55 -6.63 24.80
N THR A 474 15.41 -5.44 24.22
CA THR A 474 14.15 -4.68 24.22
C THR A 474 13.21 -5.03 23.08
N ASN A 475 13.70 -5.47 21.93
CA ASN A 475 12.86 -5.72 20.75
C ASN A 475 12.75 -7.20 20.38
N GLU A 476 13.61 -8.07 20.92
CA GLU A 476 13.57 -9.51 20.64
C GLU A 476 13.22 -10.32 21.89
N VAL A 477 14.10 -10.32 22.90
CA VAL A 477 14.01 -11.24 24.04
C VAL A 477 12.77 -10.97 24.89
N ILE A 478 12.63 -9.75 25.42
CA ILE A 478 11.52 -9.43 26.33
C ILE A 478 10.16 -9.48 25.60
N PRO A 479 9.98 -8.83 24.42
CA PRO A 479 8.75 -8.96 23.64
C PRO A 479 8.37 -10.39 23.32
N ALA A 480 9.32 -11.23 22.90
CA ALA A 480 9.03 -12.63 22.58
C ALA A 480 8.51 -13.39 23.80
N ILE A 481 9.13 -13.23 24.97
CA ILE A 481 8.68 -13.89 26.21
C ILE A 481 7.28 -13.41 26.62
N LEU A 482 6.97 -12.13 26.45
CA LEU A 482 5.66 -11.56 26.79
C LEU A 482 4.55 -11.96 25.81
N ARG A 483 4.88 -12.04 24.51
CA ARG A 483 3.90 -12.29 23.43
C ARG A 483 3.68 -13.77 23.15
N PHE A 484 4.73 -14.58 23.32
CA PHE A 484 4.73 -16.01 23.06
C PHE A 484 5.09 -16.77 24.36
N PRO A 485 4.18 -16.82 25.36
CA PRO A 485 4.47 -17.40 26.67
C PRO A 485 4.76 -18.91 26.64
N ASN A 486 4.42 -19.60 25.55
CA ASN A 486 4.68 -21.02 25.35
C ASN A 486 6.06 -21.31 24.73
N ASP A 487 6.76 -20.28 24.25
CA ASP A 487 8.05 -20.44 23.61
C ASP A 487 9.17 -20.61 24.65
N ARG A 488 10.20 -21.38 24.29
CA ARG A 488 11.40 -21.55 25.13
C ARG A 488 12.51 -20.65 24.62
N THR A 489 12.95 -19.71 25.44
CA THR A 489 14.08 -18.83 25.13
C THR A 489 15.36 -19.40 25.71
N ILE A 490 16.36 -19.63 24.87
CA ILE A 490 17.70 -20.07 25.26
C ILE A 490 18.69 -18.98 24.80
N ILE A 491 19.52 -18.49 25.71
CA ILE A 491 20.48 -17.42 25.45
C ILE A 491 21.87 -17.91 25.83
N VAL A 492 22.81 -17.84 24.89
CA VAL A 492 24.24 -18.03 25.15
C VAL A 492 24.85 -16.66 25.37
N ASP A 493 25.29 -16.39 26.60
CA ASP A 493 25.66 -15.05 27.05
C ASP A 493 27.10 -15.00 27.55
N PRO A 494 28.09 -14.84 26.66
CA PRO A 494 29.50 -14.79 27.05
C PRO A 494 29.90 -13.50 27.77
N GLU A 495 29.08 -12.44 27.71
CA GLU A 495 29.37 -11.12 28.29
C GLU A 495 28.53 -10.80 29.54
N GLU A 496 27.77 -11.79 30.04
CA GLU A 496 26.84 -11.65 31.19
C GLU A 496 25.84 -10.49 31.05
N GLU A 497 25.42 -10.17 29.83
CA GLU A 497 24.54 -9.05 29.55
C GLU A 497 23.05 -9.35 29.82
N TYR A 498 22.63 -10.61 29.83
CA TYR A 498 21.21 -11.03 29.85
C TYR A 498 20.78 -11.67 31.17
N VAL A 499 21.72 -11.93 32.09
CA VAL A 499 21.46 -12.63 33.36
C VAL A 499 20.37 -11.94 34.19
N ASP A 500 20.36 -10.61 34.24
CA ASP A 500 19.37 -9.86 35.02
C ASP A 500 17.96 -9.98 34.43
N ILE A 501 17.83 -10.01 33.09
CA ILE A 501 16.56 -10.29 32.41
C ILE A 501 16.14 -11.73 32.71
N GLY A 502 17.07 -12.68 32.59
CA GLY A 502 16.82 -14.08 32.94
C GLY A 502 16.25 -14.22 34.35
N ARG A 503 16.87 -13.60 35.35
CA ARG A 503 16.39 -13.60 36.74
C ARG A 503 15.00 -12.98 36.88
N ALA A 504 14.74 -11.85 36.21
CA ALA A 504 13.44 -11.18 36.24
C ALA A 504 12.30 -12.04 35.66
N PHE A 505 12.59 -12.86 34.65
CA PHE A 505 11.62 -13.76 34.02
C PHE A 505 11.61 -15.19 34.58
N GLY A 506 12.38 -15.45 35.65
CA GLY A 506 12.44 -16.76 36.31
C GLY A 506 13.24 -17.82 35.53
N ALA A 507 14.20 -17.40 34.71
CA ALA A 507 15.04 -18.30 33.93
C ALA A 507 16.01 -19.10 34.81
N GLN A 508 16.36 -20.29 34.34
CA GLN A 508 17.45 -21.07 34.89
C GLN A 508 18.78 -20.51 34.38
N VAL A 509 19.59 -19.95 35.28
CA VAL A 509 20.94 -19.49 34.95
C VAL A 509 21.91 -20.66 35.10
N ILE A 510 22.62 -20.97 34.02
CA ILE A 510 23.60 -22.05 33.96
C ILE A 510 24.97 -21.41 33.78
N ASP A 511 25.73 -21.34 34.88
CA ASP A 511 27.07 -20.77 34.87
C ASP A 511 28.07 -21.75 34.24
N ILE A 512 28.79 -21.31 33.20
CA ILE A 512 29.76 -22.11 32.45
C ILE A 512 31.12 -21.43 32.50
N TYR A 513 31.85 -21.64 33.59
CA TYR A 513 33.24 -21.21 33.73
C TYR A 513 34.02 -22.11 34.71
N PRO A 514 35.36 -22.08 34.69
CA PRO A 514 36.17 -22.90 35.59
C PRO A 514 35.85 -22.65 37.07
N GLY A 515 35.57 -23.72 37.81
CA GLY A 515 35.25 -23.66 39.25
C GLY A 515 33.75 -23.58 39.59
N THR A 516 32.86 -23.58 38.59
CA THR A 516 31.41 -23.75 38.80
C THR A 516 31.06 -25.19 39.21
N LYS A 517 29.86 -25.37 39.77
CA LYS A 517 29.31 -26.71 40.06
C LYS A 517 28.66 -27.36 38.83
N THR A 518 28.46 -26.59 37.77
CA THR A 518 27.84 -27.04 36.53
C THR A 518 28.88 -27.77 35.68
N HIS A 519 28.53 -28.96 35.22
CA HIS A 519 29.39 -29.75 34.34
C HIS A 519 28.53 -30.33 33.21
N PHE A 520 28.97 -30.18 31.97
CA PHE A 520 28.36 -30.87 30.84
C PHE A 520 29.04 -32.20 30.62
N ASN A 521 28.27 -33.28 30.62
CA ASN A 521 28.77 -34.56 30.19
C ASN A 521 28.50 -34.73 28.68
N LEU A 522 29.55 -34.63 27.86
CA LEU A 522 29.43 -34.77 26.41
C LEU A 522 28.97 -36.18 25.99
N MET A 523 29.29 -37.18 26.82
CA MET A 523 28.88 -38.58 26.68
C MET A 523 27.47 -38.86 27.22
N ASP A 524 26.70 -37.83 27.57
CA ASP A 524 25.33 -37.99 28.06
C ASP A 524 24.34 -38.25 26.92
N ILE A 525 23.55 -39.31 27.00
CA ILE A 525 22.57 -39.66 25.96
C ILE A 525 21.22 -39.05 26.34
N PRO A 526 20.46 -38.50 25.38
CA PRO A 526 19.08 -38.07 25.63
C PRO A 526 18.22 -39.23 26.16
N ASP A 527 17.20 -38.87 26.94
CA ASP A 527 16.23 -39.79 27.51
C ASP A 527 15.55 -40.63 26.40
N LEU A 528 15.84 -41.94 26.37
CA LEU A 528 15.46 -42.84 25.28
C LEU A 528 13.95 -42.88 25.04
N ASP A 529 13.16 -42.68 26.09
CA ASP A 529 11.69 -42.66 26.05
C ASP A 529 11.12 -41.39 25.37
N LYS A 530 11.97 -40.40 25.06
CA LYS A 530 11.60 -39.12 24.43
C LYS A 530 12.13 -38.96 23.00
N LEU A 531 12.80 -39.97 22.48
CA LEU A 531 13.35 -39.96 21.11
C LEU A 531 12.30 -40.40 20.09
N GLN A 532 12.27 -39.75 18.93
CA GLN A 532 11.46 -40.21 17.80
C GLN A 532 12.11 -41.45 17.16
N ASP A 533 11.32 -42.30 16.49
CA ASP A 533 11.80 -43.54 15.87
C ASP A 533 12.93 -43.36 14.83
N GLU A 534 13.14 -42.13 14.36
CA GLU A 534 14.14 -41.70 13.37
C GLU A 534 15.51 -41.37 14.00
N ASP A 535 15.60 -41.19 15.33
CA ASP A 535 16.82 -40.82 16.08
C ASP A 535 17.55 -42.04 16.70
N LYS A 536 17.44 -43.21 16.08
CA LYS A 536 17.90 -44.49 16.68
C LYS A 536 19.42 -44.66 16.74
N ASP A 537 20.21 -43.92 15.96
CA ASP A 537 21.68 -43.94 16.05
C ASP A 537 22.22 -42.78 16.90
N PHE A 538 21.80 -42.74 18.17
CA PHE A 538 22.28 -41.75 19.14
C PHE A 538 23.79 -41.86 19.38
N VAL A 539 24.38 -43.06 19.24
CA VAL A 539 25.83 -43.26 19.37
C VAL A 539 26.57 -42.63 18.20
N GLY A 540 26.08 -42.79 16.97
CA GLY A 540 26.61 -42.12 15.78
C GLY A 540 26.53 -40.59 15.89
N GLN A 541 25.39 -40.04 16.33
CA GLN A 541 25.26 -38.59 16.56
C GLN A 541 26.27 -38.08 17.62
N LYS A 542 26.53 -38.86 18.67
CA LYS A 542 27.52 -38.54 19.70
C LYS A 542 28.95 -38.62 19.18
N SER A 543 29.25 -39.62 18.38
CA SER A 543 30.52 -39.73 17.66
C SER A 543 30.77 -38.47 16.81
N SER A 544 29.78 -38.02 16.03
CA SER A 544 29.89 -36.77 15.25
C SER A 544 30.07 -35.52 16.11
N LEU A 545 29.40 -35.42 17.27
CA LEU A 545 29.58 -34.29 18.20
C LEU A 545 31.01 -34.24 18.77
N ILE A 546 31.56 -35.38 19.18
CA ILE A 546 32.92 -35.51 19.71
C ILE A 546 33.94 -35.21 18.62
N MET A 547 33.70 -35.71 17.40
CA MET A 547 34.50 -35.40 16.22
C MET A 547 34.55 -33.90 15.95
N GLY A 548 33.39 -33.23 15.89
CA GLY A 548 33.33 -31.77 15.71
C GLY A 548 34.01 -31.00 16.84
N LEU A 549 34.01 -31.50 18.08
CA LEU A 549 34.77 -30.92 19.18
C LEU A 549 36.28 -31.02 18.93
N PHE A 550 36.78 -32.21 18.56
CA PHE A 550 38.21 -32.40 18.29
C PHE A 550 38.69 -31.63 17.06
N GLU A 551 37.87 -31.51 16.01
CA GLU A 551 38.16 -30.66 14.84
C GLU A 551 38.33 -29.17 15.20
N ASN A 552 37.62 -28.67 16.23
CA ASN A 552 37.78 -27.30 16.70
C ASN A 552 39.03 -27.11 17.59
N ILE A 553 39.56 -28.18 18.19
CA ILE A 553 40.68 -28.13 19.14
C ILE A 553 42.01 -28.48 18.45
N LEU A 554 42.00 -29.46 17.55
CA LEU A 554 43.16 -30.00 16.86
C LEU A 554 43.35 -29.31 15.51
N GLN A 555 44.61 -29.15 15.09
CA GLN A 555 44.93 -28.47 13.83
C GLN A 555 44.69 -29.35 12.60
N GLU A 556 44.86 -30.66 12.74
CA GLU A 556 44.62 -31.66 11.69
C GLU A 556 43.92 -32.86 12.34
N VAL A 557 42.84 -33.31 11.72
CA VAL A 557 42.11 -34.55 12.08
C VAL A 557 42.10 -35.41 10.82
N THR A 558 42.65 -36.61 10.89
CA THR A 558 42.76 -37.54 9.75
C THR A 558 41.55 -38.49 9.67
N ASP A 559 41.35 -39.15 8.51
CA ASP A 559 40.30 -40.16 8.35
C ASP A 559 40.45 -41.34 9.33
N ASP A 560 41.70 -41.63 9.74
CA ASP A 560 42.02 -42.65 10.74
C ASP A 560 41.61 -42.18 12.14
N ASP A 561 41.84 -40.91 12.50
CA ASP A 561 41.36 -40.31 13.75
C ASP A 561 39.83 -40.34 13.86
N VAL A 562 39.13 -40.04 12.76
CA VAL A 562 37.66 -40.12 12.68
C VAL A 562 37.18 -41.54 12.95
N SER A 563 37.82 -42.53 12.33
CA SER A 563 37.51 -43.95 12.50
C SER A 563 37.76 -44.41 13.94
N LEU A 564 38.83 -43.92 14.55
CA LEU A 564 39.19 -44.19 15.94
C LEU A 564 38.18 -43.57 16.91
N ILE A 565 37.78 -42.32 16.69
CA ILE A 565 36.78 -41.61 17.50
C ILE A 565 35.44 -42.35 17.48
N ASP A 566 34.96 -42.79 16.30
CA ASP A 566 33.71 -43.53 16.20
C ASP A 566 33.77 -44.87 16.94
N ARG A 567 34.86 -45.62 16.75
CA ARG A 567 35.06 -46.92 17.39
C ARG A 567 35.14 -46.81 18.90
N VAL A 568 35.92 -45.87 19.43
CA VAL A 568 36.05 -45.63 20.88
C VAL A 568 34.73 -45.17 21.48
N THR A 569 34.00 -44.30 20.78
CA THR A 569 32.67 -43.85 21.23
C THR A 569 31.70 -45.02 21.35
N ARG A 570 31.65 -45.92 20.35
CA ARG A 570 30.81 -47.14 20.41
C ARG A 570 31.22 -48.07 21.55
N LEU A 571 32.52 -48.36 21.67
CA LEU A 571 33.05 -49.21 22.74
C LEU A 571 32.74 -48.64 24.13
N CYS A 572 32.75 -47.32 24.28
CA CYS A 572 32.43 -46.65 25.54
C CYS A 572 30.99 -46.92 25.99
N TYR A 573 30.02 -46.79 25.08
CA TYR A 573 28.62 -47.11 25.37
C TYR A 573 28.34 -48.61 25.48
N GLU A 574 29.11 -49.47 24.81
CA GLU A 574 28.98 -50.94 24.94
C GLU A 574 29.52 -51.45 26.28
N ARG A 575 30.63 -50.90 26.77
CA ARG A 575 31.30 -51.37 27.98
C ARG A 575 30.69 -50.79 29.25
N ILE A 576 30.27 -49.52 29.21
CA ILE A 576 29.73 -48.82 30.38
C ILE A 576 28.22 -48.74 30.24
N THR A 577 27.56 -49.67 30.91
CA THR A 577 26.11 -49.86 30.85
C THR A 577 25.43 -49.62 32.21
N ASP A 578 26.22 -49.55 33.28
CA ASP A 578 25.76 -49.36 34.66
C ASP A 578 25.50 -47.89 35.03
N ARG A 579 26.05 -46.95 34.25
CA ARG A 579 25.85 -45.50 34.37
C ARG A 579 26.06 -44.82 33.02
N THR A 580 25.73 -43.53 32.93
CA THR A 580 26.14 -42.72 31.79
C THR A 580 27.68 -42.66 31.71
N PRO A 581 28.29 -42.98 30.55
CA PRO A 581 29.73 -42.82 30.35
C PRO A 581 30.14 -41.35 30.45
N THR A 582 31.43 -41.10 30.68
CA THR A 582 32.02 -39.76 30.72
C THR A 582 33.17 -39.66 29.74
N LEU A 583 33.62 -38.44 29.42
CA LEU A 583 34.81 -38.26 28.59
C LEU A 583 36.07 -38.90 29.19
N LYS A 584 36.15 -39.03 30.53
CA LYS A 584 37.23 -39.76 31.16
C LYS A 584 37.21 -41.23 30.77
N ASP A 585 36.03 -41.84 30.79
CA ASP A 585 35.88 -43.24 30.40
C ASP A 585 36.19 -43.45 28.92
N TRP A 586 35.77 -42.51 28.08
CA TRP A 586 36.10 -42.49 26.66
C TRP A 586 37.62 -42.40 26.44
N HIS A 587 38.31 -41.54 27.19
CA HIS A 587 39.77 -41.40 27.16
C HIS A 587 40.49 -42.66 27.67
N ASP A 588 40.02 -43.26 28.76
CA ASP A 588 40.57 -44.52 29.28
C ASP A 588 40.48 -45.65 28.22
N ILE A 589 39.37 -45.72 27.46
CA ILE A 589 39.18 -46.71 26.38
C ILE A 589 40.01 -46.37 25.13
N LEU A 590 40.22 -45.08 24.84
CA LEU A 590 41.12 -44.63 23.78
C LEU A 590 42.56 -45.11 24.04
N LEU A 591 43.04 -45.00 25.28
CA LEU A 591 44.39 -45.44 25.68
C LEU A 591 44.61 -46.95 25.57
N GLU A 592 43.53 -47.74 25.55
CA GLU A 592 43.59 -49.20 25.37
C GLU A 592 43.67 -49.62 23.89
N GLN A 593 43.50 -48.69 22.95
CA GLN A 593 43.52 -49.02 21.52
C GLN A 593 44.96 -49.34 21.06
N PRO A 594 45.14 -50.36 20.19
CA PRO A 594 46.46 -50.88 19.82
C PRO A 594 47.23 -50.05 18.77
N GLU A 595 46.67 -48.95 18.28
CA GLU A 595 47.22 -48.14 17.17
C GLU A 595 48.07 -46.96 17.69
N ASP A 596 49.12 -46.59 16.95
CA ASP A 596 50.01 -45.46 17.26
C ASP A 596 49.27 -44.10 17.23
N GLU A 597 48.13 -44.01 16.55
CA GLU A 597 47.27 -42.81 16.46
C GLU A 597 46.62 -42.41 17.80
N SER A 598 46.51 -43.35 18.75
CA SER A 598 46.07 -43.06 20.13
C SER A 598 46.97 -42.05 20.84
N VAL A 599 48.20 -41.83 20.36
CA VAL A 599 49.17 -40.87 20.91
C VAL A 599 48.89 -39.43 20.46
N THR A 600 48.21 -39.22 19.32
CA THR A 600 47.93 -37.89 18.75
C THR A 600 46.68 -37.24 19.37
N LEU A 601 45.70 -38.06 19.76
CA LEU A 601 44.44 -37.66 20.40
C LEU A 601 44.50 -37.59 21.94
N ASN A 602 45.65 -37.95 22.53
CA ASN A 602 45.93 -37.96 23.97
C ASN A 602 46.62 -36.66 24.40
#